data_AF-A0A349PX06-F1
#
_entry.id   AF-A0A349PX06-F1
#
_cell.length_a   1.000
_cell.length_b   1.000
_cell.length_c   1.000
_cell.angle_alpha   90.00
_cell.angle_beta   90.00
_cell.angle_gamma   90.00
#
_symmetry.space_group_name_H-M   'P 1'
#
loop_
_entity.id
_entity.type
_entity.pdbx_description
1 polymer ?
#
loop_
_entity_poly.entity_id
_entity_poly.type
_entity_poly.pdbx_seq_one_letter_code
_entity_poly.pdbx_strand_id
1 'polypeptide(L)' 'EVIGGCNGNLQGISRLVEGMKAEDAIARMRGIRCGFKNTSCPDQLAIALGEALAQDKQ' A
#
# COMPACT_ATOMS: atom_id res chain seq x y z
N GLU A 1 8.71 -0.71 -2.30
CA GLU A 1 9.41 -0.64 -0.99
C GLU A 1 8.60 0.24 -0.04
N VAL A 2 8.66 0.03 1.29
CA VAL A 2 7.99 0.89 2.28
C VAL A 2 9.04 1.47 3.24
N ILE A 3 9.15 2.80 3.27
CA ILE A 3 10.18 3.56 3.99
C ILE A 3 9.58 4.26 5.22
N GLY A 4 10.29 4.19 6.35
CA GLY A 4 9.92 4.90 7.59
C GLY A 4 8.66 4.37 8.28
N GLY A 5 8.28 3.13 7.98
CA GLY A 5 7.15 2.41 8.55
C GLY A 5 7.53 1.42 9.65
N CYS A 6 6.56 1.02 10.47
CA CYS A 6 6.74 -0.08 11.43
C CYS A 6 6.59 -1.44 10.73
N ASN A 7 7.55 -2.34 10.97
CA ASN A 7 7.60 -3.67 10.38
C ASN A 7 6.32 -4.49 10.69
N GLY A 8 5.85 -4.48 11.94
CA GLY A 8 4.65 -5.24 12.33
C GLY A 8 3.38 -4.75 11.64
N ASN A 9 3.21 -3.44 11.50
CA ASN A 9 2.04 -2.88 10.82
C ASN A 9 2.05 -3.18 9.31
N LEU A 10 3.22 -3.11 8.67
CA LEU A 10 3.35 -3.48 7.26
C LEU A 10 2.95 -4.94 7.04
N GLN A 11 3.48 -5.87 7.85
CA GLN A 11 3.10 -7.28 7.77
C GLN A 11 1.60 -7.50 8.01
N GLY A 12 1.01 -6.77 8.97
CA GLY A 12 -0.42 -6.84 9.26
C GLY A 12 -1.26 -6.43 8.06
N ILE A 13 -0.96 -5.28 7.44
CA ILE A 13 -1.65 -4.81 6.25
C ILE A 13 -1.48 -5.81 5.09
N SER A 14 -0.27 -6.32 4.86
CA SER A 14 -0.01 -7.32 3.80
C SER A 14 -0.91 -8.53 3.92
N ARG A 15 -1.09 -9.07 5.14
CA ARG A 15 -1.99 -10.21 5.39
C ARG A 15 -3.47 -9.84 5.20
N LEU A 16 -3.87 -8.63 5.59
CA LEU A 16 -5.26 -8.18 5.47
C LEU A 16 -5.73 -7.99 4.03
N VAL A 17 -4.81 -7.76 3.09
CA VAL A 17 -5.13 -7.57 1.67
C VAL A 17 -5.00 -8.84 0.83
N GLU A 18 -4.58 -9.97 1.42
CA GLU A 18 -4.52 -11.26 0.73
C GLU A 18 -5.92 -11.68 0.22
N GLY A 19 -5.98 -12.12 -1.04
CA GLY A 19 -7.25 -12.49 -1.70
C GLY A 19 -8.10 -11.30 -2.18
N MET A 20 -7.69 -10.07 -1.89
CA MET A 20 -8.33 -8.86 -2.42
C MET A 20 -7.82 -8.57 -3.85
N LYS A 21 -8.67 -7.98 -4.69
CA LYS A 21 -8.19 -7.38 -5.95
C LYS A 21 -7.24 -6.23 -5.63
N ALA A 22 -6.15 -6.12 -6.38
CA ALA A 22 -5.16 -5.09 -6.15
C ALA A 22 -5.75 -3.68 -6.27
N GLU A 23 -6.69 -3.45 -7.19
CA GLU A 23 -7.39 -2.18 -7.35
C GLU A 23 -8.21 -1.80 -6.11
N ASP A 24 -8.89 -2.77 -5.50
CA ASP A 24 -9.67 -2.55 -4.28
C ASP A 24 -8.75 -2.23 -3.10
N ALA A 25 -7.61 -2.90 -3.00
CA ALA A 25 -6.59 -2.63 -1.98
C ALA A 25 -6.01 -1.21 -2.14
N ILE A 26 -5.71 -0.78 -3.37
CA ILE A 26 -5.24 0.58 -3.68
C ILE A 26 -6.30 1.60 -3.27
N ALA A 27 -7.55 1.41 -3.68
CA ALA A 27 -8.65 2.34 -3.38
C ALA A 27 -8.87 2.53 -1.87
N ARG A 28 -8.69 1.46 -1.08
CA ARG A 28 -8.83 1.50 0.39
C ARG A 28 -7.67 2.22 1.10
N MET A 29 -6.47 2.17 0.52
CA MET A 29 -5.24 2.58 1.22
C MET A 29 -4.63 3.89 0.72
N ARG A 30 -4.90 4.28 -0.52
CA ARG A 30 -4.28 5.46 -1.15
C ARG A 30 -4.70 6.75 -0.46
N GLY A 31 -3.72 7.63 -0.26
CA GLY A 31 -3.88 8.93 0.38
C GLY A 31 -3.90 8.91 1.91
N ILE A 32 -3.81 7.73 2.56
CA ILE A 32 -3.73 7.67 4.03
C ILE A 32 -2.42 8.31 4.49
N ARG A 33 -2.51 9.29 5.39
CA ARG A 33 -1.35 10.01 5.94
C ARG A 33 -1.04 9.55 7.37
N CYS A 34 0.24 9.59 7.74
CA CYS A 34 0.70 9.29 9.10
C CYS A 34 1.10 10.59 9.82
N GLY A 35 0.18 11.14 10.62
CA GLY A 35 0.37 12.45 11.27
C GLY A 35 0.61 13.55 10.24
N PHE A 36 1.69 14.31 10.39
CA PHE A 36 2.08 15.39 9.47
C PHE A 36 2.77 14.89 8.18
N LYS A 37 3.12 13.60 8.09
CA LYS A 37 3.81 13.06 6.90
C LYS A 37 2.92 13.13 5.67
N ASN A 38 3.54 13.24 4.48
CA ASN A 38 2.82 13.26 3.20
C ASN A 38 2.31 11.87 2.76
N THR A 39 2.73 10.81 3.44
CA THR A 39 2.38 9.42 3.13
C THR A 39 2.34 8.55 4.40
N SER A 40 2.01 7.28 4.25
CA SER A 40 1.98 6.25 5.30
C SER A 40 2.33 4.87 4.73
N CYS A 41 2.51 3.85 5.58
CA CYS A 41 2.73 2.48 5.11
C CYS A 41 1.64 1.98 4.14
N PRO A 42 0.32 2.09 4.45
CA PRO A 42 -0.72 1.67 3.51
C PRO A 42 -0.70 2.48 2.21
N ASP A 43 -0.46 3.79 2.28
CA ASP A 43 -0.39 4.63 1.08
C ASP A 43 0.81 4.27 0.17
N GLN A 44 1.99 4.03 0.76
CA GLN A 44 3.15 3.54 0.00
C GLN A 44 2.90 2.17 -0.63
N LEU A 45 2.19 1.28 0.08
CA LEU A 45 1.78 -0.01 -0.49
C LEU A 45 0.80 0.18 -1.66
N ALA A 46 -0.15 1.11 -1.57
CA ALA A 46 -1.08 1.43 -2.64
C ALA A 46 -0.35 1.98 -3.89
N ILE A 47 0.67 2.82 -3.70
CA ILE A 47 1.51 3.31 -4.79
C ILE A 47 2.24 2.15 -5.47
N ALA A 48 2.91 1.30 -4.69
CA ALA A 48 3.66 0.15 -5.21
C ALA A 48 2.77 -0.86 -5.96
N LEU A 49 1.56 -1.13 -5.44
CA LEU A 49 0.58 -1.98 -6.15
C LEU A 49 0.15 -1.35 -7.48
N GLY A 50 -0.04 -0.03 -7.53
CA GLY A 50 -0.39 0.67 -8.77
C GLY A 50 0.72 0.59 -9.82
N GLU A 51 1.98 0.73 -9.41
CA GLU A 51 3.14 0.56 -10.27
C GLU A 51 3.24 -0.88 -10.81
N ALA A 52 3.06 -1.88 -9.94
CA ALA A 52 3.09 -3.29 -10.35
C ALA A 52 1.98 -3.63 -11.36
N LEU A 53 0.76 -3.14 -11.15
CA LEU A 53 -0.35 -3.33 -12.10
C LEU A 53 -0.13 -2.64 -13.44
N ALA A 54 0.61 -1.52 -13.47
CA ALA A 54 0.95 -0.84 -14.71
C ALA A 54 2.01 -1.63 -15.50
N GLN A 55 2.96 -2.27 -14.81
CA GLN A 55 3.99 -3.11 -15.41
C GLN A 55 3.44 -4.44 -15.96
N ASP A 56 2.50 -5.07 -15.27
CA ASP A 56 1.86 -6.33 -15.71
C ASP A 56 1.05 -6.19 -17.01
N LYS A 57 0.65 -4.96 -17.35
CA LYS A 57 -0.11 -4.65 -18.58
C LYS A 57 0.78 -4.36 -19.80
N GLN A 58 2.11 -4.47 -19.68
CA GLN A 58 3.07 -4.25 -20.77
C GLN A 58 3.48 -5.54 -21.48
#